data_AF-A0A1X7KIC4-F1
#
_entry.id   AF-A0A1X7KIC4-F1
#
_cell.length_a   1.000
_cell.length_b   1.000
_cell.length_c   1.000
_cell.angle_alpha   90.00
_cell.angle_beta   90.00
_cell.angle_gamma   90.00
#
_symmetry.space_group_name_H-M   'P 1'
#
loop_
_entity.id
_entity.type
_entity.pdbx_description
1 polymer ?
#
loop_
_entity_poly.entity_id
_entity_poly.type
_entity_poly.pdbx_seq_one_letter_code
_entity_poly.pdbx_strand_id
1 'polypeptide(L)'
;MITDTIAAISTPLGEGGIAIIRVSGDEAIQEVDRLFRAKIKLADAASHTIHYGHIVDPDTNERIEEVMVSVMRAPRSYTTEDVVEINTHGGVVSIRRVMELILKQNVRTAEPGEFTKRAFLNGRIDLSQAEAVMDLIRSKSDRAFDVAMKQAQGQLSTRIKDLRHTLIETLAHIEVNIDYPEHDVEELTNQYIQAQCGTVISSIDRLLKTASEGKILREGIVTAIVGRPNVGKSSLLNALAQDNKAIVTDIPGTTRDVIEEMITINGIPLRLLDTAGIRETTDLVEKIGVERSRSALQEADLVLFVVNHHEPLHDDEREWLQQIHGRQVIVIVNKMDLPNHLDLSELEALEQAGTIRVVKMSAMLQEGVDALEQAISDLFFTGKIESQDATYVSNVRHIGLLHKAKQSLTEAVQATEMGIPIDIIQIDVRSAWEELGEIIGDSVGDSLIDQIFSQFCLGK
;
A
#
# COMPACT_ATOMS: atom_id res chain seq x y z
N MET A 1 8.62 19.35 -20.62
CA MET A 1 7.25 18.85 -20.86
C MET A 1 7.39 17.57 -21.66
N ILE A 2 6.78 16.49 -21.18
CA ILE A 2 6.66 15.24 -21.91
C ILE A 2 5.55 15.47 -22.94
N THR A 3 5.88 15.52 -24.23
CA THR A 3 4.93 15.92 -25.31
C THR A 3 4.56 14.77 -26.24
N ASP A 4 5.05 13.56 -25.97
CA ASP A 4 4.73 12.39 -26.78
C ASP A 4 3.38 11.80 -26.38
N THR A 5 2.73 11.14 -27.34
CA THR A 5 1.50 10.37 -27.08
C THR A 5 1.87 8.95 -26.72
N ILE A 6 1.31 8.44 -25.63
CA ILE A 6 1.58 7.09 -25.11
C ILE A 6 0.36 6.19 -25.17
N ALA A 7 0.58 4.89 -25.31
CA ALA A 7 -0.45 3.87 -25.21
C ALA A 7 -0.01 2.69 -24.34
N ALA A 8 -0.97 2.07 -23.65
CA ALA A 8 -0.79 0.78 -23.00
C ALA A 8 -2.14 0.07 -22.76
N ILE A 9 -2.04 -1.21 -22.42
CA ILE A 9 -3.18 -2.02 -21.97
C ILE A 9 -3.46 -1.67 -20.50
N SER A 10 -4.66 -1.22 -20.17
CA SER A 10 -5.05 -0.80 -18.81
C SER A 10 -5.81 -1.87 -18.03
N THR A 11 -6.14 -3.01 -18.65
CA THR A 11 -6.75 -4.18 -18.00
C THR A 11 -5.72 -5.27 -17.72
N PRO A 12 -5.94 -6.13 -16.70
CA PRO A 12 -5.09 -7.30 -16.48
C PRO A 12 -4.94 -8.17 -17.73
N LEU A 13 -3.77 -8.76 -17.90
CA LEU A 13 -3.52 -9.72 -18.98
C LEU A 13 -4.23 -11.04 -18.65
N GLY A 14 -4.97 -11.59 -19.61
CA GLY A 14 -5.71 -12.84 -19.44
C GLY A 14 -6.89 -12.93 -20.42
N GLU A 15 -7.70 -13.97 -20.26
CA GLU A 15 -8.97 -14.09 -20.97
C GLU A 15 -10.06 -13.29 -20.23
N GLY A 16 -10.72 -12.39 -20.94
CA GLY A 16 -11.82 -11.60 -20.40
C GLY A 16 -12.84 -11.22 -21.46
N GLY A 17 -14.03 -10.77 -21.03
CA GLY A 17 -15.04 -10.27 -21.96
C GLY A 17 -14.60 -8.99 -22.69
N ILE A 18 -13.82 -8.14 -22.02
CA ILE A 18 -13.37 -6.83 -22.51
C ILE A 18 -11.92 -6.60 -22.09
N ALA A 19 -11.15 -5.92 -22.94
CA ALA A 19 -9.86 -5.34 -22.60
C ALA A 19 -9.79 -3.87 -23.04
N ILE A 20 -9.08 -3.05 -22.28
CA ILE A 20 -8.99 -1.61 -22.50
C ILE A 20 -7.58 -1.26 -22.94
N ILE A 21 -7.44 -0.62 -24.10
CA ILE A 21 -6.21 0.05 -24.52
C ILE A 21 -6.41 1.54 -24.31
N ARG A 22 -5.57 2.16 -23.48
CA ARG A 22 -5.61 3.59 -23.20
C ARG A 22 -4.52 4.30 -23.99
N VAL A 23 -4.87 5.42 -24.59
CA VAL A 23 -3.96 6.35 -25.29
C VAL A 23 -4.06 7.73 -24.65
N SER A 24 -2.94 8.37 -24.32
CA SER A 24 -2.89 9.70 -23.68
C SER A 24 -1.83 10.58 -24.32
N GLY A 25 -2.15 11.86 -24.53
CA GLY A 25 -1.26 12.87 -25.09
C GLY A 25 -1.99 13.79 -26.06
N ASP A 26 -1.32 14.86 -26.49
CA ASP A 26 -1.93 15.90 -27.35
C ASP A 26 -2.47 15.37 -28.68
N GLU A 27 -1.90 14.27 -29.20
CA GLU A 27 -2.31 13.66 -30.47
C GLU A 27 -3.22 12.43 -30.28
N ALA A 28 -3.57 12.05 -29.05
CA ALA A 28 -4.30 10.81 -28.74
C ALA A 28 -5.60 10.66 -29.53
N ILE A 29 -6.42 11.71 -29.61
CA ILE A 29 -7.68 11.69 -30.36
C ILE A 29 -7.41 11.57 -31.86
N GLN A 30 -6.42 12.31 -32.38
CA GLN A 30 -6.10 12.34 -33.80
C GLN A 30 -5.57 10.99 -34.29
N GLU A 31 -4.65 10.39 -33.54
CA GLU A 31 -4.02 9.12 -33.92
C GLU A 31 -5.02 7.95 -33.85
N VAL A 32 -5.93 7.94 -32.87
CA VAL A 32 -6.99 6.92 -32.83
C VAL A 32 -8.07 7.15 -33.89
N ASP A 33 -8.43 8.41 -34.22
CA ASP A 33 -9.42 8.72 -35.27
C ASP A 33 -8.98 8.22 -36.67
N ARG A 34 -7.67 8.16 -36.94
CA ARG A 34 -7.13 7.61 -38.19
C ARG A 34 -7.47 6.13 -38.37
N LEU A 35 -7.44 5.37 -37.28
CA LEU A 35 -7.67 3.92 -37.24
C LEU A 35 -9.15 3.56 -37.05
N PHE A 36 -9.91 4.45 -36.40
CA PHE A 36 -11.30 4.20 -36.07
C PHE A 36 -12.25 4.56 -37.22
N ARG A 37 -13.24 3.70 -37.46
CA ARG A 37 -14.31 3.92 -38.44
C ARG A 37 -15.66 3.79 -37.75
N ALA A 38 -16.36 4.92 -37.66
CA ALA A 38 -17.70 5.03 -37.09
C ALA A 38 -18.54 6.07 -37.82
N LYS A 39 -19.77 6.30 -37.34
CA LYS A 39 -20.68 7.32 -37.86
C LYS A 39 -20.17 8.75 -37.60
N ILE A 40 -19.43 8.95 -36.52
CA ILE A 40 -18.91 10.24 -36.06
C ILE A 40 -17.39 10.09 -35.95
N LYS A 41 -16.64 11.10 -36.41
CA LYS A 41 -15.20 11.19 -36.16
C LYS A 41 -14.93 11.53 -34.70
N LEU A 42 -13.93 10.92 -34.09
CA LEU A 42 -13.56 11.20 -32.70
C LEU A 42 -13.13 12.67 -32.53
N ALA A 43 -12.57 13.29 -33.57
CA ALA A 43 -12.23 14.71 -33.58
C ALA A 43 -13.47 15.63 -33.39
N ASP A 44 -14.66 15.19 -33.81
CA ASP A 44 -15.92 15.93 -33.67
C ASP A 44 -16.75 15.46 -32.46
N ALA A 45 -16.30 14.40 -31.77
CA ALA A 45 -16.97 13.86 -30.60
C ALA A 45 -16.86 14.81 -29.40
N ALA A 46 -17.94 14.86 -28.63
CA ALA A 46 -17.95 15.49 -27.32
C ALA A 46 -17.05 14.72 -26.34
N SER A 47 -16.61 15.40 -25.28
CA SER A 47 -15.87 14.74 -24.20
C SER A 47 -16.82 13.89 -23.34
N HIS A 48 -16.30 12.80 -22.76
CA HIS A 48 -17.01 11.82 -21.92
C HIS A 48 -18.17 11.11 -22.64
N THR A 49 -18.03 10.83 -23.94
CA THR A 49 -18.99 10.04 -24.72
C THR A 49 -18.35 8.76 -25.26
N ILE A 50 -19.20 7.78 -25.54
CA ILE A 50 -18.81 6.46 -26.06
C ILE A 50 -19.29 6.32 -27.49
N HIS A 51 -18.41 5.84 -28.38
CA HIS A 51 -18.67 5.69 -29.80
C HIS A 51 -18.41 4.26 -30.24
N TYR A 52 -19.42 3.63 -30.83
CA TYR A 52 -19.31 2.31 -31.43
C TYR A 52 -18.74 2.38 -32.86
N GLY A 53 -17.83 1.48 -33.19
CA GLY A 53 -17.25 1.39 -34.53
C GLY A 53 -16.26 0.24 -34.67
N HIS A 54 -15.37 0.35 -35.65
CA HIS A 54 -14.35 -0.67 -35.94
C HIS A 54 -12.97 -0.04 -36.00
N ILE A 55 -11.96 -0.75 -35.51
CA ILE A 55 -10.55 -0.46 -35.82
C ILE A 55 -10.23 -1.09 -37.17
N VAL A 56 -9.70 -0.28 -38.07
CA VAL A 56 -9.39 -0.65 -39.46
C VAL A 56 -7.93 -0.31 -39.74
N ASP A 57 -7.20 -1.24 -40.34
CA ASP A 57 -5.85 -1.00 -40.81
C ASP A 57 -5.91 -0.02 -42.02
N PRO A 58 -5.26 1.16 -41.94
CA PRO A 58 -5.33 2.15 -43.01
C PRO A 58 -4.64 1.71 -44.31
N ASP A 59 -3.67 0.79 -44.25
CA ASP A 59 -2.89 0.35 -45.40
C ASP A 59 -3.64 -0.74 -46.19
N THR A 60 -4.29 -1.67 -45.48
CA THR A 60 -4.97 -2.83 -46.07
C THR A 60 -6.48 -2.67 -46.17
N ASN A 61 -7.05 -1.70 -45.42
CA ASN A 61 -8.49 -1.53 -45.22
C ASN A 61 -9.17 -2.76 -44.57
N GLU A 62 -8.39 -3.64 -43.92
CA GLU A 62 -8.89 -4.79 -43.17
C GLU A 62 -9.53 -4.34 -41.85
N ARG A 63 -10.71 -4.87 -41.53
CA ARG A 63 -11.33 -4.68 -40.21
C ARG A 63 -10.63 -5.58 -39.21
N ILE A 64 -9.97 -4.97 -38.23
CA ILE A 64 -9.21 -5.69 -37.21
C ILE A 64 -10.09 -6.09 -36.04
N GLU A 65 -10.91 -5.15 -35.55
CA GLU A 65 -11.70 -5.34 -34.33
C GLU A 65 -12.94 -4.46 -34.30
N GLU A 66 -14.01 -4.95 -33.69
CA GLU A 66 -15.23 -4.21 -33.36
C GLU A 66 -15.09 -3.66 -31.93
N VAL A 67 -15.21 -2.34 -31.76
CA VAL A 67 -14.83 -1.67 -30.52
C VAL A 67 -15.84 -0.61 -30.08
N MET A 68 -15.80 -0.28 -28.79
CA MET A 68 -16.32 0.97 -28.27
C MET A 68 -15.17 1.89 -27.88
N VAL A 69 -15.22 3.16 -28.28
CA VAL A 69 -14.19 4.15 -28.00
C VAL A 69 -14.75 5.25 -27.12
N SER A 70 -14.13 5.48 -25.97
CA SER A 70 -14.43 6.60 -25.07
C SER A 70 -13.45 7.76 -25.33
N VAL A 71 -13.97 8.99 -25.42
CA VAL A 71 -13.16 10.20 -25.64
C VAL A 71 -13.21 11.07 -24.39
N MET A 72 -12.05 11.45 -23.84
CA MET A 72 -11.91 12.38 -22.72
C MET A 72 -10.94 13.49 -23.12
N ARG A 73 -11.46 14.69 -23.33
CA ARG A 73 -10.65 15.85 -23.72
C ARG A 73 -10.01 16.54 -22.52
N ALA A 74 -8.80 17.07 -22.70
CA ALA A 74 -8.10 17.93 -21.76
C ALA A 74 -8.97 19.13 -21.35
N PRO A 75 -8.88 19.62 -20.09
CA PRO A 75 -8.11 19.05 -18.98
C PRO A 75 -8.87 17.95 -18.20
N ARG A 76 -10.04 17.51 -18.70
CA ARG A 76 -10.97 16.65 -17.97
C ARG A 76 -10.71 15.17 -18.26
N SER A 77 -9.51 14.70 -17.93
CA SER A 77 -9.09 13.30 -18.12
C SER A 77 -8.15 12.88 -16.98
N TYR A 78 -7.85 11.57 -16.87
CA TYR A 78 -6.95 11.06 -15.82
C TYR A 78 -5.58 11.73 -15.81
N THR A 79 -4.96 11.89 -16.98
CA THR A 79 -3.66 12.55 -17.15
C THR A 79 -3.78 14.07 -17.29
N THR A 80 -4.99 14.61 -17.37
CA THR A 80 -5.34 15.98 -17.80
C THR A 80 -5.00 16.32 -19.26
N GLU A 81 -4.51 15.36 -20.03
CA GLU A 81 -4.29 15.46 -21.47
C GLU A 81 -5.53 14.98 -22.23
N ASP A 82 -5.50 15.00 -23.56
CA ASP A 82 -6.47 14.23 -24.33
C ASP A 82 -6.23 12.72 -24.11
N VAL A 83 -7.30 11.99 -23.77
CA VAL A 83 -7.28 10.55 -23.50
C VAL A 83 -8.35 9.85 -24.32
N VAL A 84 -7.97 8.74 -24.93
CA VAL A 84 -8.87 7.83 -25.63
C VAL A 84 -8.75 6.44 -25.01
N GLU A 85 -9.89 5.82 -24.71
CA GLU A 85 -9.94 4.42 -24.25
C GLU A 85 -10.66 3.57 -25.30
N ILE A 86 -9.99 2.54 -25.78
CA ILE A 86 -10.48 1.60 -26.80
C ILE A 86 -10.84 0.29 -26.10
N ASN A 87 -12.14 0.02 -26.02
CA ASN A 87 -12.68 -1.21 -25.45
C ASN A 87 -12.76 -2.27 -26.55
N THR A 88 -11.87 -3.25 -26.46
CA THR A 88 -11.73 -4.39 -27.37
C THR A 88 -12.28 -5.67 -26.74
N HIS A 89 -12.49 -6.72 -27.53
CA HIS A 89 -12.69 -8.06 -26.98
C HIS A 89 -11.44 -8.49 -26.20
N GLY A 90 -11.61 -9.08 -25.01
CA GLY A 90 -10.51 -9.40 -24.09
C GLY A 90 -9.66 -10.62 -24.45
N GLY A 91 -9.56 -10.95 -25.74
CA GLY A 91 -8.64 -11.97 -26.24
C GLY A 91 -7.26 -11.39 -26.52
N VAL A 92 -6.20 -12.11 -26.15
CA VAL A 92 -4.80 -11.68 -26.33
C VAL A 92 -4.49 -11.28 -27.78
N VAL A 93 -5.06 -11.98 -28.76
CA VAL A 93 -4.87 -11.67 -30.18
C VAL A 93 -5.53 -10.36 -30.59
N SER A 94 -6.75 -10.11 -30.12
CA SER A 94 -7.50 -8.86 -30.36
C SER A 94 -6.69 -7.66 -29.86
N ILE A 95 -6.28 -7.70 -28.59
CA ILE A 95 -5.50 -6.66 -27.93
C ILE A 95 -4.19 -6.41 -28.69
N ARG A 96 -3.44 -7.49 -29.01
CA ARG A 96 -2.15 -7.38 -29.70
C ARG A 96 -2.29 -6.73 -31.08
N ARG A 97 -3.28 -7.13 -31.89
CA ARG A 97 -3.47 -6.56 -33.24
C ARG A 97 -3.85 -5.08 -33.19
N VAL A 98 -4.71 -4.68 -32.26
CA VAL A 98 -5.08 -3.27 -32.09
C VAL A 98 -3.87 -2.45 -31.59
N MET A 99 -3.13 -2.97 -30.61
CA MET A 99 -1.93 -2.32 -30.08
C MET A 99 -0.84 -2.15 -31.17
N GLU A 100 -0.61 -3.17 -32.01
CA GLU A 100 0.32 -3.10 -33.14
C GLU A 100 -0.04 -1.96 -34.12
N LEU A 101 -1.34 -1.74 -34.41
CA LEU A 101 -1.76 -0.64 -35.28
C LEU A 101 -1.56 0.74 -34.63
N ILE A 102 -1.82 0.85 -33.32
CA ILE A 102 -1.60 2.09 -32.58
C ILE A 102 -0.11 2.44 -32.56
N LEU A 103 0.77 1.48 -32.30
CA LEU A 103 2.22 1.69 -32.25
C LEU A 103 2.86 1.95 -33.63
N LYS A 104 2.15 1.69 -34.74
CA LYS A 104 2.56 2.14 -36.08
C LYS A 104 2.32 3.64 -36.30
N GLN A 105 1.49 4.27 -35.48
CA GLN A 105 1.26 5.71 -35.51
C GLN A 105 2.35 6.46 -34.71
N ASN A 106 2.20 7.77 -34.54
CA ASN A 106 3.07 8.57 -33.67
C ASN A 106 2.77 8.35 -32.17
N VAL A 107 2.72 7.08 -31.74
CA VAL A 107 2.36 6.67 -30.38
C VAL A 107 3.40 5.71 -29.84
N ARG A 108 3.94 6.00 -28.66
CA ARG A 108 4.91 5.17 -27.95
C ARG A 108 4.22 4.24 -26.95
N THR A 109 4.83 3.11 -26.61
CA THR A 109 4.41 2.33 -25.44
C THR A 109 4.69 3.12 -24.15
N ALA A 110 3.69 3.21 -23.27
CA ALA A 110 3.87 3.84 -21.96
C ALA A 110 4.85 3.07 -21.07
N GLU A 111 5.59 3.80 -20.25
CA GLU A 111 6.37 3.25 -19.15
C GLU A 111 5.48 2.86 -17.95
N PRO A 112 5.97 1.99 -17.04
CA PRO A 112 5.29 1.72 -15.79
C PRO A 112 5.01 3.01 -15.01
N GLY A 113 3.78 3.21 -14.55
CA GLY A 113 3.41 4.41 -13.79
C GLY A 113 3.19 5.67 -14.62
N GLU A 114 3.42 5.64 -15.95
CA GLU A 114 3.53 6.88 -16.72
C GLU A 114 2.22 7.68 -16.77
N PHE A 115 1.05 7.02 -16.83
CA PHE A 115 -0.23 7.74 -16.81
C PHE A 115 -0.44 8.47 -15.47
N THR A 116 -0.13 7.81 -14.36
CA THR A 116 -0.23 8.40 -13.02
C THR A 116 0.84 9.49 -12.84
N LYS A 117 2.05 9.28 -13.37
CA LYS A 117 3.13 10.29 -13.40
C LYS A 117 2.69 11.54 -14.14
N ARG A 118 2.04 11.41 -15.30
CA ARG A 118 1.49 12.57 -16.04
C ARG A 118 0.37 13.27 -15.27
N ALA A 119 -0.50 12.52 -14.60
CA ALA A 119 -1.52 13.11 -13.72
C ALA A 119 -0.90 13.94 -12.59
N PHE A 120 0.22 13.47 -12.01
CA PHE A 120 1.00 14.20 -11.01
C PHE A 120 1.67 15.44 -11.61
N LEU A 121 2.42 15.29 -12.70
CA LEU A 121 3.14 16.40 -13.35
C LEU A 121 2.22 17.52 -13.85
N ASN A 122 0.99 17.17 -14.22
CA ASN A 122 -0.02 18.14 -14.63
C ASN A 122 -0.87 18.70 -13.45
N GLY A 123 -0.51 18.37 -12.20
CA GLY A 123 -1.09 18.96 -11.01
C GLY A 123 -2.50 18.47 -10.66
N ARG A 124 -2.97 17.36 -11.25
CA ARG A 124 -4.27 16.77 -10.90
C ARG A 124 -4.25 16.10 -9.54
N ILE A 125 -3.13 15.44 -9.24
CA ILE A 125 -2.88 14.69 -8.00
C ILE A 125 -1.49 15.05 -7.50
N ASP A 126 -1.27 14.90 -6.20
CA ASP A 126 0.07 15.00 -5.62
C ASP A 126 0.73 13.61 -5.45
N LEU A 127 1.99 13.57 -5.02
CA LEU A 127 2.75 12.32 -4.93
C LEU A 127 2.15 11.33 -3.91
N SER A 128 1.62 11.84 -2.80
CA SER A 128 0.96 11.01 -1.78
C SER A 128 -0.32 10.36 -2.31
N GLN A 129 -1.08 11.08 -3.14
CA GLN A 129 -2.26 10.56 -3.82
C GLN A 129 -1.90 9.54 -4.91
N ALA A 130 -0.81 9.78 -5.66
CA ALA A 130 -0.31 8.83 -6.65
C ALA A 130 0.08 7.49 -6.00
N GLU A 131 0.81 7.53 -4.88
CA GLU A 131 1.14 6.32 -4.11
C GLU A 131 -0.11 5.61 -3.58
N ALA A 132 -1.10 6.36 -3.10
CA ALA A 132 -2.37 5.78 -2.62
C ALA A 132 -3.17 5.08 -3.72
N VAL A 133 -3.07 5.53 -4.98
CA VAL A 133 -3.68 4.82 -6.12
C VAL A 133 -3.06 3.42 -6.30
N MET A 134 -1.75 3.25 -6.06
CA MET A 134 -1.14 1.92 -6.06
C MET A 134 -1.67 1.06 -4.93
N ASP A 135 -1.72 1.62 -3.72
CA ASP A 135 -2.16 0.91 -2.53
C ASP A 135 -3.61 0.44 -2.70
N LEU A 136 -4.46 1.24 -3.35
CA LEU A 136 -5.85 0.87 -3.69
C LEU A 136 -5.93 -0.30 -4.68
N ILE A 137 -5.04 -0.35 -5.68
CA ILE A 137 -5.01 -1.47 -6.66
C ILE A 137 -4.48 -2.75 -6.00
N ARG A 138 -3.53 -2.61 -5.06
CA ARG A 138 -2.87 -3.73 -4.38
C ARG A 138 -3.59 -4.23 -3.14
N SER A 139 -4.52 -3.45 -2.59
CA SER A 139 -5.21 -3.74 -1.34
C SER A 139 -5.77 -5.16 -1.31
N LYS A 140 -5.48 -5.89 -0.23
CA LYS A 140 -5.92 -7.28 -0.02
C LYS A 140 -7.01 -7.43 1.04
N SER A 141 -7.36 -6.33 1.73
CA SER A 141 -8.45 -6.28 2.69
C SER A 141 -9.29 -5.01 2.52
N ASP A 142 -10.55 -5.06 2.95
CA ASP A 142 -11.46 -3.92 2.89
C ASP A 142 -10.93 -2.72 3.69
N ARG A 143 -10.30 -2.96 4.85
CA ARG A 143 -9.69 -1.90 5.67
C ARG A 143 -8.51 -1.23 4.96
N ALA A 144 -7.65 -2.01 4.31
CA ALA A 144 -6.55 -1.47 3.52
C ALA A 144 -7.07 -0.64 2.33
N PHE A 145 -8.13 -1.13 1.67
CA PHE A 145 -8.80 -0.43 0.58
C PHE A 145 -9.38 0.92 1.05
N ASP A 146 -10.09 0.95 2.18
CA ASP A 146 -10.69 2.17 2.74
C ASP A 146 -9.64 3.21 3.11
N VAL A 147 -8.52 2.79 3.70
CA VAL A 147 -7.40 3.68 4.02
C VAL A 147 -6.78 4.27 2.74
N ALA A 148 -6.50 3.42 1.74
CA ALA A 148 -5.93 3.86 0.47
C ALA A 148 -6.89 4.79 -0.29
N MET A 149 -8.19 4.53 -0.25
CA MET A 149 -9.22 5.37 -0.87
C MET A 149 -9.25 6.78 -0.25
N LYS A 150 -9.25 6.89 1.09
CA LYS A 150 -9.21 8.19 1.78
C LYS A 150 -7.93 8.98 1.47
N GLN A 151 -6.78 8.30 1.37
CA GLN A 151 -5.53 8.94 0.96
C GLN A 151 -5.56 9.39 -0.49
N ALA A 152 -6.08 8.57 -1.42
CA ALA A 152 -6.21 8.92 -2.83
C ALA A 152 -7.14 10.14 -3.03
N GLN A 153 -8.16 10.29 -2.18
CA GLN A 153 -9.03 11.47 -2.11
C GLN A 153 -8.33 12.73 -1.55
N GLY A 154 -7.10 12.62 -1.06
CA GLY A 154 -6.28 13.75 -0.62
C GLY A 154 -6.37 14.05 0.88
N GLN A 155 -6.83 13.13 1.72
CA GLN A 155 -6.90 13.37 3.16
C GLN A 155 -5.51 13.65 3.76
N LEU A 156 -4.50 12.86 3.40
CA LEU A 156 -3.11 13.09 3.82
C LEU A 156 -2.55 14.38 3.21
N SER A 157 -2.74 14.59 1.90
CA SER A 157 -2.37 15.82 1.19
C SER A 157 -2.81 17.09 1.92
N THR A 158 -4.09 17.16 2.29
CA THR A 158 -4.68 18.30 2.98
C THR A 158 -4.00 18.54 4.32
N ARG A 159 -3.82 17.48 5.13
CA ARG A 159 -3.13 17.58 6.42
C ARG A 159 -1.70 18.11 6.27
N ILE A 160 -0.94 17.59 5.31
CA ILE A 160 0.44 18.02 5.10
C ILE A 160 0.50 19.48 4.60
N LYS A 161 -0.42 19.88 3.72
CA LYS A 161 -0.55 21.26 3.26
C LYS A 161 -0.87 22.23 4.40
N ASP A 162 -1.77 21.85 5.32
CA ASP A 162 -2.08 22.65 6.50
C ASP A 162 -0.84 22.87 7.39
N LEU A 163 -0.08 21.80 7.65
CA LEU A 163 1.17 21.91 8.42
C LEU A 163 2.21 22.81 7.73
N ARG A 164 2.37 22.65 6.42
CA ARG A 164 3.27 23.49 5.63
C ARG A 164 2.82 24.94 5.58
N HIS A 165 1.51 25.19 5.60
CA HIS A 165 0.98 26.55 5.67
C HIS A 165 1.36 27.22 6.99
N THR A 166 1.24 26.53 8.12
CA THR A 166 1.71 27.04 9.42
C THR A 166 3.21 27.34 9.41
N LEU A 167 4.03 26.45 8.82
CA LEU A 167 5.48 26.66 8.76
C LEU A 167 5.88 27.80 7.82
N ILE A 168 5.21 27.99 6.68
CA ILE A 168 5.54 29.11 5.78
C ILE A 168 5.15 30.46 6.38
N GLU A 169 4.05 30.53 7.14
CA GLU A 169 3.71 31.73 7.92
C GLU A 169 4.76 32.01 9.00
N THR A 170 5.25 30.95 9.65
CA THR A 170 6.33 31.06 10.65
C THR A 170 7.62 31.57 10.01
N LEU A 171 8.02 31.03 8.85
CA LEU A 171 9.18 31.49 8.11
C LEU A 171 9.05 32.94 7.66
N ALA A 172 7.86 33.36 7.20
CA ALA A 172 7.61 34.75 6.83
C ALA A 172 7.75 35.70 8.03
N HIS A 173 7.27 35.30 9.21
CA HIS A 173 7.46 36.07 10.44
C HIS A 173 8.93 36.17 10.86
N ILE A 174 9.70 35.09 10.70
CA ILE A 174 11.15 35.11 10.97
C ILE A 174 11.85 36.06 10.01
N GLU A 175 11.55 35.98 8.71
CA GLU A 175 12.17 36.82 7.68
C GLU A 175 11.97 38.31 7.94
N VAL A 176 10.75 38.72 8.30
CA VAL A 176 10.45 40.13 8.64
C VAL A 176 11.27 40.62 9.83
N ASN A 177 11.49 39.77 10.84
CA ASN A 177 12.27 40.14 12.01
C ASN A 177 13.77 40.24 11.71
N ILE A 178 14.30 39.36 10.84
CA ILE A 178 15.68 39.42 10.35
C ILE A 178 15.92 40.70 9.55
N ASP A 179 14.99 41.06 8.66
CA ASP A 179 15.11 42.25 7.80
C ASP A 179 14.90 43.57 8.57
N TYR A 180 14.06 43.55 9.62
CA TYR A 180 13.67 44.74 10.39
C TYR A 180 13.73 44.55 11.92
N PRO A 181 14.94 44.33 12.48
CA PRO A 181 15.11 44.02 13.90
C PRO A 181 14.68 45.17 14.84
N GLU A 182 14.62 46.42 14.36
CA GLU A 182 14.11 47.55 15.17
C GLU A 182 12.60 47.53 15.45
N HIS A 183 11.82 46.71 14.75
CA HIS A 183 10.36 46.75 14.79
C HIS A 183 9.70 45.69 15.69
N ASP A 184 10.40 44.62 16.02
CA ASP A 184 9.84 43.49 16.78
C ASP A 184 10.72 43.10 17.98
N VAL A 185 10.07 42.66 19.07
CA VAL A 185 10.79 42.17 20.26
C VAL A 185 11.19 40.71 20.03
N GLU A 186 12.49 40.40 20.02
CA GLU A 186 13.02 39.03 19.82
C GLU A 186 12.34 37.98 20.70
N GLU A 187 11.99 38.34 21.93
CA GLU A 187 11.27 37.46 22.87
C GLU A 187 9.86 37.07 22.38
N LEU A 188 9.14 38.00 21.73
CA LEU A 188 7.83 37.71 21.13
C LEU A 188 7.97 36.79 19.91
N THR A 189 9.00 37.01 19.09
CA THR A 189 9.30 36.15 17.94
C THR A 189 9.65 34.73 18.38
N ASN A 190 10.49 34.57 19.40
CA ASN A 190 10.82 33.25 19.95
C ASN A 190 9.59 32.53 20.50
N GLN A 191 8.72 33.21 21.25
CA GLN A 191 7.46 32.64 21.74
C GLN A 191 6.53 32.20 20.59
N TYR A 192 6.47 33.00 19.51
CA TYR A 192 5.69 32.66 18.33
C TYR A 192 6.22 31.40 17.63
N ILE A 193 7.54 31.30 17.42
CA ILE A 193 8.19 30.11 16.82
C ILE A 193 7.90 28.88 17.67
N GLN A 194 8.08 28.95 18.99
CA GLN A 194 7.79 27.84 19.91
C GLN A 194 6.34 27.36 19.80
N ALA A 195 5.38 28.29 19.78
CA ALA A 195 3.96 27.97 19.70
C ALA A 195 3.60 27.30 18.37
N GLN A 196 4.07 27.85 17.24
CA GLN A 196 3.77 27.28 15.91
C GLN A 196 4.46 25.92 15.71
N CYS A 197 5.75 25.82 16.01
CA CYS A 197 6.49 24.56 15.90
C CYS A 197 5.88 23.48 16.81
N GLY A 198 5.53 23.81 18.06
CA GLY A 198 4.88 22.89 18.99
C GLY A 198 3.52 22.39 18.48
N THR A 199 2.76 23.24 17.79
CA THR A 199 1.47 22.87 17.16
C THR A 199 1.68 21.88 16.01
N VAL A 200 2.69 22.12 15.16
CA VAL A 200 3.03 21.22 14.05
C VAL A 200 3.57 19.89 14.56
N ILE A 201 4.48 19.90 15.54
CA ILE A 201 5.00 18.68 16.21
C ILE A 201 3.86 17.83 16.75
N SER A 202 2.92 18.44 17.49
CA SER A 202 1.77 17.73 18.06
C SER A 202 0.88 17.09 16.99
N SER A 203 0.78 17.72 15.82
CA SER A 203 0.01 17.19 14.69
C SER A 203 0.76 16.06 13.97
N ILE A 204 2.08 16.18 13.82
CA ILE A 204 2.94 15.10 13.31
C ILE A 204 2.86 13.87 14.24
N ASP A 205 2.89 14.07 15.56
CA ASP A 205 2.77 12.98 16.52
C ASP A 205 1.45 12.21 16.43
N ARG A 206 0.35 12.91 16.10
CA ARG A 206 -0.94 12.25 15.82
C ARG A 206 -0.89 11.40 14.55
N LEU A 207 -0.22 11.86 13.51
CA LEU A 207 -0.02 11.09 12.27
C LEU A 207 0.90 9.89 12.48
N LEU A 208 1.99 10.07 13.25
CA LEU A 208 2.93 8.98 13.58
C LEU A 208 2.30 7.94 14.50
N LYS A 209 1.36 8.33 15.36
CA LYS A 209 0.65 7.38 16.23
C LYS A 209 -0.16 6.34 15.44
N THR A 210 -0.71 6.71 14.28
CA THR A 210 -1.47 5.81 13.41
C THR A 210 -0.58 5.08 12.38
N ALA A 211 0.74 5.32 12.42
CA ALA A 211 1.64 4.83 11.38
C ALA A 211 1.92 3.33 11.46
N SER A 212 2.02 2.78 12.67
CA SER A 212 2.22 1.33 12.87
C SER A 212 1.03 0.53 12.35
N GLU A 213 -0.18 0.97 12.68
CA GLU A 213 -1.43 0.36 12.20
C GLU A 213 -1.56 0.51 10.68
N GLY A 214 -1.27 1.70 10.14
CA GLY A 214 -1.29 1.95 8.69
C GLY A 214 -0.30 1.08 7.93
N LYS A 215 0.90 0.87 8.47
CA LYS A 215 1.92 -0.02 7.89
C LYS A 215 1.41 -1.46 7.86
N ILE A 216 0.82 -1.95 8.96
CA ILE A 216 0.25 -3.30 9.04
C ILE A 216 -0.86 -3.49 8.01
N LEU A 217 -1.76 -2.52 7.85
CA LEU A 217 -2.84 -2.61 6.86
C LEU A 217 -2.31 -2.64 5.41
N ARG A 218 -1.19 -1.96 5.14
CA ARG A 218 -0.60 -1.88 3.79
C ARG A 218 0.28 -3.08 3.45
N GLU A 219 1.19 -3.43 4.34
CA GLU A 219 2.22 -4.45 4.10
C GLU A 219 1.79 -5.84 4.58
N GLY A 220 0.80 -5.91 5.47
CA GLY A 220 0.44 -7.13 6.17
C GLY A 220 1.41 -7.48 7.30
N ILE A 221 1.00 -8.44 8.14
CA ILE A 221 1.80 -8.96 9.24
C ILE A 221 2.56 -10.18 8.73
N VAL A 222 3.89 -10.16 8.81
CA VAL A 222 4.70 -11.32 8.48
C VAL A 222 4.44 -12.40 9.52
N THR A 223 3.81 -13.49 9.11
CA THR A 223 3.25 -14.51 9.99
C THR A 223 3.87 -15.87 9.71
N ALA A 224 4.46 -16.50 10.75
CA ALA A 224 4.94 -17.86 10.67
C ALA A 224 3.96 -18.81 11.37
N ILE A 225 3.64 -19.94 10.73
CA ILE A 225 2.88 -21.03 11.36
C ILE A 225 3.84 -22.15 11.74
N VAL A 226 4.07 -22.32 13.02
CA VAL A 226 5.07 -23.24 13.58
C VAL A 226 4.38 -24.32 14.38
N GLY A 227 4.92 -25.54 14.36
CA GLY A 227 4.40 -26.67 15.10
C GLY A 227 4.93 -27.99 14.56
N ARG A 228 4.82 -29.06 15.34
CA ARG A 228 5.29 -30.40 14.93
C ARG A 228 4.52 -30.94 13.72
N PRO A 229 5.01 -31.98 13.02
CA PRO A 229 4.21 -32.69 12.01
C PRO A 229 2.85 -33.13 12.59
N ASN A 230 1.80 -33.15 11.77
CA ASN A 230 0.46 -33.63 12.13
C ASN A 230 -0.31 -32.88 13.25
N VAL A 231 0.20 -31.77 13.80
CA VAL A 231 -0.55 -30.93 14.76
C VAL A 231 -1.73 -30.17 14.13
N GLY A 232 -1.85 -30.19 12.79
CA GLY A 232 -2.95 -29.61 12.04
C GLY A 232 -2.69 -28.22 11.45
N LYS A 233 -1.42 -27.88 11.17
CA LYS A 233 -1.04 -26.61 10.49
C LYS A 233 -1.74 -26.43 9.14
N SER A 234 -1.78 -27.45 8.29
CA SER A 234 -2.45 -27.37 6.98
C SER A 234 -3.97 -27.27 7.12
N SER A 235 -4.55 -27.93 8.13
CA SER A 235 -5.98 -27.79 8.45
C SER A 235 -6.31 -26.36 8.92
N LEU A 236 -5.44 -25.76 9.75
CA LEU A 236 -5.56 -24.37 10.17
C LEU A 236 -5.50 -23.41 8.97
N LEU A 237 -4.51 -23.57 8.08
CA LEU A 237 -4.43 -22.77 6.87
C LEU A 237 -5.69 -22.88 6.02
N ASN A 238 -6.21 -24.10 5.84
CA ASN A 238 -7.43 -24.31 5.06
C ASN A 238 -8.64 -23.67 5.73
N ALA A 239 -8.78 -23.77 7.06
CA ALA A 239 -9.86 -23.11 7.78
C ALA A 239 -9.79 -21.59 7.61
N LEU A 240 -8.60 -21.00 7.79
CA LEU A 240 -8.37 -19.57 7.61
C LEU A 240 -8.60 -19.10 6.16
N ALA A 241 -8.18 -19.89 5.17
CA ALA A 241 -8.34 -19.58 3.76
C ALA A 241 -9.78 -19.76 3.25
N GLN A 242 -10.58 -20.63 3.88
CA GLN A 242 -11.97 -20.88 3.50
C GLN A 242 -12.91 -19.79 4.02
N ASP A 243 -12.70 -19.29 5.24
CA ASP A 243 -13.51 -18.21 5.81
C ASP A 243 -13.14 -16.84 5.23
N ASN A 244 -11.85 -16.63 4.95
CA ASN A 244 -11.34 -15.31 4.58
C ASN A 244 -10.75 -15.26 3.16
N LYS A 245 -11.50 -15.75 2.17
CA LYS A 245 -11.13 -15.58 0.75
C LYS A 245 -11.05 -14.09 0.37
N ALA A 246 -9.89 -13.47 0.61
CA ALA A 246 -9.41 -12.43 -0.28
C ALA A 246 -9.21 -13.10 -1.64
N ILE A 247 -9.86 -12.59 -2.67
CA ILE A 247 -9.74 -13.12 -4.04
C ILE A 247 -8.26 -12.97 -4.46
N VAL A 248 -7.47 -14.02 -4.27
CA VAL A 248 -6.16 -14.15 -4.90
C VAL A 248 -6.47 -14.54 -6.33
N THR A 249 -6.50 -13.56 -7.22
CA THR A 249 -6.47 -13.86 -8.65
C THR A 249 -5.08 -14.36 -8.98
N ASP A 250 -4.99 -15.62 -9.43
CA ASP A 250 -3.88 -16.09 -10.24
C ASP A 250 -3.85 -15.21 -11.49
N ILE A 251 -2.99 -14.19 -11.53
CA ILE A 251 -2.67 -13.49 -12.78
C ILE A 251 -1.36 -14.12 -13.28
N PRO A 252 -1.41 -14.97 -14.32
CA PRO A 252 -0.20 -15.48 -14.95
C PRO A 252 0.64 -14.30 -15.45
N GLY A 253 1.85 -14.14 -14.93
CA GLY A 253 2.79 -13.11 -15.38
C GLY A 253 3.14 -12.03 -14.37
N THR A 254 2.56 -12.04 -13.15
CA THR A 254 3.07 -11.20 -12.06
C THR A 254 3.96 -12.01 -11.12
N THR A 255 5.23 -11.59 -11.12
CA THR A 255 6.38 -11.94 -10.26
C THR A 255 7.21 -13.20 -10.58
N ARG A 256 8.50 -12.94 -10.83
CA ARG A 256 9.63 -13.88 -10.64
C ARG A 256 9.90 -14.18 -9.16
N ASP A 257 9.11 -13.57 -8.27
CA ASP A 257 9.19 -13.72 -6.84
C ASP A 257 8.15 -14.74 -6.38
N VAL A 258 8.59 -15.55 -5.42
CA VAL A 258 7.85 -16.60 -4.71
C VAL A 258 6.42 -16.14 -4.45
N ILE A 259 5.44 -16.98 -4.79
CA ILE A 259 4.03 -16.75 -4.46
C ILE A 259 3.92 -16.77 -2.93
N GLU A 260 4.06 -15.61 -2.29
CA GLU A 260 3.73 -15.43 -0.88
C GLU A 260 2.21 -15.52 -0.75
N GLU A 261 1.72 -16.51 -0.01
CA GLU A 261 0.28 -16.61 0.27
C GLU A 261 -0.09 -15.55 1.31
N MET A 262 -0.98 -14.65 0.92
CA MET A 262 -1.62 -13.70 1.83
C MET A 262 -3.03 -14.18 2.17
N ILE A 263 -3.33 -14.24 3.47
CA ILE A 263 -4.69 -14.44 3.99
C ILE A 263 -5.13 -13.16 4.70
N THR A 264 -6.42 -12.85 4.71
CA THR A 264 -6.94 -11.74 5.50
C THR A 264 -7.60 -12.31 6.75
N ILE A 265 -7.51 -11.66 7.91
CA ILE A 265 -8.23 -12.05 9.12
C ILE A 265 -8.80 -10.78 9.75
N ASN A 266 -10.12 -10.66 9.88
CA ASN A 266 -10.80 -9.45 10.39
C ASN A 266 -10.31 -8.13 9.73
N GLY A 267 -10.05 -8.18 8.42
CA GLY A 267 -9.53 -7.06 7.63
C GLY A 267 -8.01 -6.82 7.74
N ILE A 268 -7.27 -7.68 8.44
CA ILE A 268 -5.82 -7.59 8.62
C ILE A 268 -5.13 -8.57 7.65
N PRO A 269 -4.30 -8.11 6.71
CA PRO A 269 -3.53 -9.00 5.84
C PRO A 269 -2.42 -9.71 6.65
N LEU A 270 -2.31 -11.03 6.51
CA LEU A 270 -1.22 -11.84 7.02
C LEU A 270 -0.41 -12.40 5.86
N ARG A 271 0.89 -12.10 5.83
CA ARG A 271 1.84 -12.64 4.86
C ARG A 271 2.46 -13.89 5.44
N LEU A 272 2.10 -15.06 4.91
CA LEU A 272 2.54 -16.33 5.45
C LEU A 272 3.97 -16.64 4.99
N LEU A 273 4.88 -16.80 5.94
CA LEU A 273 6.22 -17.31 5.67
C LEU A 273 6.13 -18.82 5.37
N ASP A 274 6.68 -19.21 4.22
CA ASP A 274 6.98 -20.61 3.85
C ASP A 274 5.76 -21.56 3.72
N THR A 275 4.90 -21.35 2.73
CA THR A 275 3.74 -22.23 2.44
C THR A 275 4.11 -23.55 1.77
N ALA A 276 5.28 -23.65 1.14
CA ALA A 276 5.75 -24.88 0.48
C ALA A 276 5.92 -26.03 1.49
N GLY A 277 6.43 -25.73 2.70
CA GLY A 277 6.53 -26.72 3.78
C GLY A 277 5.20 -27.11 4.43
N ILE A 278 4.11 -26.37 4.18
CA ILE A 278 2.77 -26.64 4.75
C ILE A 278 1.86 -27.36 3.73
N ARG A 279 2.12 -27.21 2.42
CA ARG A 279 1.40 -27.91 1.34
C ARG A 279 2.06 -29.21 0.86
N GLU A 280 3.39 -29.36 0.97
CA GLU A 280 4.05 -30.61 0.57
C GLU A 280 3.86 -31.73 1.61
N THR A 281 3.09 -32.74 1.19
CA THR A 281 2.79 -33.97 1.93
C THR A 281 4.02 -34.86 2.16
N THR A 282 4.02 -35.51 3.34
CA THR A 282 4.56 -36.84 3.67
C THR A 282 5.56 -37.45 2.67
N ASP A 283 6.83 -37.08 2.76
CA ASP A 283 7.97 -37.99 2.87
C ASP A 283 9.28 -37.23 2.61
N LEU A 284 10.28 -37.52 3.45
CA LEU A 284 11.72 -37.27 3.27
C LEU A 284 12.39 -35.94 3.70
N VAL A 285 11.74 -35.00 4.40
CA VAL A 285 12.42 -33.75 4.84
C VAL A 285 12.10 -33.34 6.29
N GLU A 286 12.32 -34.23 7.26
CA GLU A 286 11.97 -33.96 8.67
C GLU A 286 13.09 -33.32 9.52
N LYS A 287 14.34 -33.20 9.02
CA LYS A 287 15.41 -32.44 9.71
C LYS A 287 15.52 -30.97 9.28
N ILE A 288 15.20 -30.67 8.02
CA ILE A 288 15.24 -29.30 7.49
C ILE A 288 14.07 -28.46 8.06
N GLY A 289 12.96 -29.10 8.44
CA GLY A 289 11.79 -28.42 9.03
C GLY A 289 12.07 -27.75 10.38
N VAL A 290 12.98 -28.27 11.21
CA VAL A 290 13.31 -27.70 12.53
C VAL A 290 14.21 -26.45 12.39
N GLU A 291 15.23 -26.51 11.53
CA GLU A 291 16.08 -25.34 11.24
C GLU A 291 15.32 -24.25 10.49
N ARG A 292 14.44 -24.61 9.55
CA ARG A 292 13.55 -23.65 8.86
C ARG A 292 12.54 -23.01 9.80
N SER A 293 11.94 -23.78 10.72
CA SER A 293 11.07 -23.22 11.76
C SER A 293 11.81 -22.22 12.65
N ARG A 294 13.09 -22.49 13.00
CA ARG A 294 13.93 -21.54 13.75
C ARG A 294 14.23 -20.26 12.99
N SER A 295 14.48 -20.32 11.67
CA SER A 295 14.66 -19.12 10.82
C SER A 295 13.38 -18.31 10.70
N ALA A 296 12.25 -18.98 10.42
CA ALA A 296 10.94 -18.32 10.32
C ALA A 296 10.51 -17.66 11.64
N LEU A 297 10.86 -18.25 12.78
CA LEU A 297 10.65 -17.64 14.10
C LEU A 297 11.43 -16.32 14.26
N GLN A 298 12.57 -16.14 13.59
CA GLN A 298 13.36 -14.90 13.66
C GLN A 298 12.83 -13.79 12.75
N GLU A 299 12.24 -14.15 11.62
CA GLU A 299 11.79 -13.21 10.59
C GLU A 299 10.33 -12.75 10.77
N ALA A 300 9.51 -13.50 11.52
CA ALA A 300 8.09 -13.21 11.67
C ALA A 300 7.78 -12.13 12.72
N ASP A 301 6.85 -11.23 12.37
CA ASP A 301 6.22 -10.29 13.29
C ASP A 301 5.19 -10.99 14.21
N LEU A 302 4.56 -12.07 13.71
CA LEU A 302 3.59 -12.91 14.44
C LEU A 302 3.93 -14.39 14.28
N VAL A 303 3.92 -15.13 15.39
CA VAL A 303 4.05 -16.59 15.38
C VAL A 303 2.73 -17.23 15.80
N LEU A 304 2.18 -18.05 14.92
CA LEU A 304 1.06 -18.96 15.23
C LEU A 304 1.64 -20.34 15.57
N PHE A 305 1.73 -20.64 16.86
CA PHE A 305 2.35 -21.86 17.37
C PHE A 305 1.30 -22.94 17.63
N VAL A 306 1.23 -23.95 16.78
CA VAL A 306 0.17 -24.96 16.81
C VAL A 306 0.62 -26.19 17.60
N VAL A 307 -0.14 -26.54 18.64
CA VAL A 307 0.02 -27.75 19.45
C VAL A 307 -1.22 -28.64 19.36
N ASN A 308 -1.05 -29.94 19.57
CA ASN A 308 -2.12 -30.93 19.46
C ASN A 308 -2.72 -31.25 20.84
N HIS A 309 -4.02 -31.00 21.03
CA HIS A 309 -4.75 -31.29 22.27
C HIS A 309 -4.77 -32.78 22.67
N HIS A 310 -4.67 -33.67 21.69
CA HIS A 310 -4.72 -35.12 21.89
C HIS A 310 -3.36 -35.75 22.23
N GLU A 311 -2.31 -34.95 22.36
CA GLU A 311 -0.95 -35.40 22.66
C GLU A 311 -0.36 -34.58 23.82
N PRO A 312 0.56 -35.16 24.62
CA PRO A 312 1.28 -34.38 25.63
C PRO A 312 2.19 -33.35 24.95
N LEU A 313 2.49 -32.26 25.64
CA LEU A 313 3.47 -31.28 25.17
C LEU A 313 4.85 -31.95 25.07
N HIS A 314 5.48 -31.88 23.91
CA HIS A 314 6.78 -32.49 23.67
C HIS A 314 7.94 -31.57 24.05
N ASP A 315 9.10 -32.16 24.31
CA ASP A 315 10.30 -31.40 24.75
C ASP A 315 10.76 -30.39 23.70
N ASP A 316 10.70 -30.74 22.40
CA ASP A 316 11.01 -29.81 21.32
C ASP A 316 10.07 -28.58 21.31
N GLU A 317 8.78 -28.78 21.67
CA GLU A 317 7.80 -27.69 21.76
C GLU A 317 8.09 -26.81 22.96
N ARG A 318 8.50 -27.40 24.09
CA ARG A 318 8.97 -26.65 25.27
C ARG A 318 10.21 -25.83 24.94
N GLU A 319 11.17 -26.37 24.19
CA GLU A 319 12.35 -25.63 23.73
C GLU A 319 11.96 -24.44 22.85
N TRP A 320 11.01 -24.62 21.93
CA TRP A 320 10.49 -23.53 21.11
C TRP A 320 9.79 -22.47 21.95
N LEU A 321 8.95 -22.86 22.91
CA LEU A 321 8.27 -21.95 23.84
C LEU A 321 9.25 -21.17 24.74
N GLN A 322 10.47 -21.68 24.98
CA GLN A 322 11.53 -20.94 25.66
C GLN A 322 12.25 -19.93 24.73
N GLN A 323 12.20 -20.16 23.41
CA GLN A 323 12.86 -19.29 22.41
C GLN A 323 11.99 -18.13 21.92
N ILE A 324 10.69 -18.10 22.28
CA ILE A 324 9.75 -17.07 21.84
C ILE A 324 9.66 -15.82 22.74
N HIS A 325 10.51 -15.71 23.76
CA HIS A 325 10.50 -14.54 24.65
C HIS A 325 10.67 -13.22 23.89
N GLY A 326 9.78 -12.26 24.14
CA GLY A 326 9.79 -10.94 23.51
C GLY A 326 9.16 -10.88 22.12
N ARG A 327 8.51 -11.95 21.64
CA ARG A 327 7.79 -11.98 20.35
C ARG A 327 6.27 -12.01 20.53
N GLN A 328 5.54 -11.59 19.51
CA GLN A 328 4.09 -11.73 19.47
C GLN A 328 3.74 -13.18 19.08
N VAL A 329 3.30 -13.98 20.06
CA VAL A 329 2.99 -15.40 19.85
C VAL A 329 1.58 -15.72 20.29
N ILE A 330 0.85 -16.39 19.40
CA ILE A 330 -0.43 -17.04 19.70
C ILE A 330 -0.20 -18.54 19.66
N VAL A 331 -0.36 -19.20 20.81
CA VAL A 331 -0.38 -20.66 20.90
C VAL A 331 -1.78 -21.16 20.58
N ILE A 332 -1.88 -21.97 19.54
CA ILE A 332 -3.11 -22.57 19.05
C ILE A 332 -3.17 -24.02 19.54
N VAL A 333 -4.04 -24.28 20.51
CA VAL A 333 -4.35 -25.64 20.99
C VAL A 333 -5.41 -26.23 20.06
N ASN A 334 -4.95 -27.00 19.08
CA ASN A 334 -5.78 -27.54 18.00
C ASN A 334 -6.28 -28.97 18.31
N LYS A 335 -7.26 -29.44 17.53
CA LYS A 335 -7.92 -30.76 17.67
C LYS A 335 -8.72 -30.93 18.96
N MET A 336 -9.39 -29.87 19.41
CA MET A 336 -10.29 -29.89 20.57
C MET A 336 -11.49 -30.86 20.42
N ASP A 337 -11.73 -31.36 19.20
CA ASP A 337 -12.70 -32.42 18.90
C ASP A 337 -12.29 -33.81 19.40
N LEU A 338 -11.02 -33.99 19.79
CA LEU A 338 -10.46 -35.24 20.28
C LEU A 338 -10.30 -35.23 21.82
N PRO A 339 -10.15 -36.41 22.46
CA PRO A 339 -9.86 -36.50 23.89
C PRO A 339 -8.62 -35.71 24.32
N ASN A 340 -8.70 -35.03 25.47
CA ASN A 340 -7.60 -34.26 26.04
C ASN A 340 -6.48 -35.15 26.59
N HIS A 341 -5.26 -34.99 26.09
CA HIS A 341 -4.04 -35.54 26.69
C HIS A 341 -2.96 -34.49 26.95
N LEU A 342 -3.27 -33.20 26.70
CA LEU A 342 -2.37 -32.08 26.91
C LEU A 342 -2.59 -31.47 28.30
N ASP A 343 -1.53 -31.39 29.10
CA ASP A 343 -1.52 -30.58 30.31
C ASP A 343 -1.33 -29.11 29.92
N LEU A 344 -2.35 -28.28 30.17
CA LEU A 344 -2.34 -26.87 29.83
C LEU A 344 -1.63 -26.00 30.87
N SER A 345 -1.27 -26.53 32.04
CA SER A 345 -0.73 -25.74 33.15
C SER A 345 0.54 -24.94 32.76
N GLU A 346 1.43 -25.53 31.95
CA GLU A 346 2.62 -24.85 31.43
C GLU A 346 2.25 -23.66 30.52
N LEU A 347 1.25 -23.83 29.64
CA LEU A 347 0.79 -22.79 28.72
C LEU A 347 0.01 -21.68 29.44
N GLU A 348 -0.85 -22.06 30.39
CA GLU A 348 -1.61 -21.13 31.22
C GLU A 348 -0.68 -20.26 32.08
N ALA A 349 0.42 -20.81 32.58
CA ALA A 349 1.43 -20.04 33.31
C ALA A 349 2.13 -18.99 32.41
N LEU A 350 2.46 -19.36 31.17
CA LEU A 350 3.05 -18.44 30.19
C LEU A 350 2.05 -17.35 29.74
N GLU A 351 0.78 -17.70 29.61
CA GLU A 351 -0.30 -16.74 29.30
C GLU A 351 -0.54 -15.76 30.44
N GLN A 352 -0.59 -16.23 31.69
CA GLN A 352 -0.71 -15.36 32.88
C GLN A 352 0.49 -14.42 33.05
N ALA A 353 1.68 -14.86 32.64
CA ALA A 353 2.87 -14.02 32.57
C ALA A 353 2.83 -13.00 31.41
N GLY A 354 1.80 -13.03 30.56
CA GLY A 354 1.66 -12.16 29.40
C GLY A 354 2.67 -12.44 28.29
N THR A 355 3.31 -13.62 28.29
CA THR A 355 4.34 -13.99 27.32
C THR A 355 3.74 -14.52 26.02
N ILE A 356 2.57 -15.16 26.10
CA ILE A 356 1.83 -15.72 24.98
C ILE A 356 0.33 -15.44 25.13
N ARG A 357 -0.42 -15.63 24.06
CA ARG A 357 -1.88 -15.79 24.10
C ARG A 357 -2.25 -17.21 23.72
N VAL A 358 -3.25 -17.82 24.36
CA VAL A 358 -3.69 -19.18 24.06
C VAL A 358 -5.07 -19.17 23.42
N VAL A 359 -5.19 -19.81 22.27
CA VAL A 359 -6.46 -20.00 21.55
C VAL A 359 -6.74 -21.49 21.42
N LYS A 360 -7.91 -21.92 21.90
CA LYS A 360 -8.36 -23.32 21.77
C LYS A 360 -9.24 -23.43 20.53
N MET A 361 -8.98 -24.41 19.67
CA MET A 361 -9.70 -24.56 18.42
C MET A 361 -9.82 -26.02 17.93
N SER A 362 -10.80 -26.26 17.07
CA SER A 362 -10.80 -27.42 16.16
C SER A 362 -10.78 -26.91 14.73
N ALA A 363 -9.60 -26.91 14.10
CA ALA A 363 -9.48 -26.50 12.70
C ALA A 363 -10.31 -27.39 11.74
N MET A 364 -10.59 -28.64 12.12
CA MET A 364 -11.42 -29.54 11.33
C MET A 364 -12.91 -29.17 11.40
N LEU A 365 -13.40 -28.78 12.58
CA LEU A 365 -14.78 -28.35 12.78
C LEU A 365 -14.99 -26.85 12.58
N GLN A 366 -13.92 -26.10 12.29
CA GLN A 366 -13.90 -24.63 12.19
C GLN A 366 -14.34 -23.91 13.48
N GLU A 367 -14.19 -24.56 14.64
CA GLU A 367 -14.49 -23.96 15.93
C GLU A 367 -13.28 -23.21 16.47
N GLY A 368 -13.47 -21.99 16.98
CA GLY A 368 -12.41 -21.17 17.59
C GLY A 368 -11.65 -20.26 16.61
N VAL A 369 -12.06 -20.21 15.34
CA VAL A 369 -11.51 -19.27 14.35
C VAL A 369 -11.73 -17.82 14.80
N ASP A 370 -12.96 -17.44 15.16
CA ASP A 370 -13.30 -16.10 15.69
C ASP A 370 -12.41 -15.67 16.86
N ALA A 371 -12.08 -16.61 17.76
CA ALA A 371 -11.22 -16.35 18.91
C ALA A 371 -9.76 -16.09 18.48
N LEU A 372 -9.28 -16.79 17.45
CA LEU A 372 -7.98 -16.51 16.83
C LEU A 372 -7.98 -15.13 16.17
N GLU A 373 -9.05 -14.77 15.45
CA GLU A 373 -9.16 -13.46 14.81
C GLU A 373 -9.12 -12.32 15.83
N GLN A 374 -9.88 -12.45 16.92
CA GLN A 374 -9.88 -11.47 18.00
C GLN A 374 -8.51 -11.38 18.68
N ALA A 375 -7.85 -12.52 18.92
CA ALA A 375 -6.52 -12.54 19.52
C ALA A 375 -5.47 -11.82 18.66
N ILE A 376 -5.53 -11.99 17.33
CA ILE A 376 -4.66 -11.27 16.39
C ILE A 376 -4.98 -9.77 16.40
N SER A 377 -6.26 -9.40 16.32
CA SER A 377 -6.67 -8.00 16.35
C SER A 377 -6.18 -7.29 17.62
N ASP A 378 -6.36 -7.91 18.78
CA ASP A 378 -5.99 -7.33 20.07
C ASP A 378 -4.47 -7.22 20.29
N LEU A 379 -3.65 -7.94 19.51
CA LEU A 379 -2.18 -7.82 19.55
C LEU A 379 -1.68 -6.61 18.77
N PHE A 380 -2.29 -6.33 17.62
CA PHE A 380 -1.77 -5.38 16.64
C PHE A 380 -2.56 -4.07 16.55
N PHE A 381 -3.80 -4.05 17.06
CA PHE A 381 -4.65 -2.86 17.10
C PHE A 381 -4.97 -2.53 18.56
N THR A 382 -4.26 -1.56 19.11
CA THR A 382 -4.43 -1.14 20.51
C THR A 382 -5.66 -0.24 20.64
N GLY A 383 -6.82 -0.84 20.88
CA GLY A 383 -8.04 -0.11 21.24
C GLY A 383 -9.25 -0.53 20.42
N LYS A 384 -10.39 -0.64 21.10
CA LYS A 384 -11.69 -0.83 20.46
C LYS A 384 -11.90 0.28 19.42
N ILE A 385 -12.10 -0.15 18.18
CA ILE A 385 -12.76 0.59 17.10
C ILE A 385 -12.13 1.97 16.89
N GLU A 386 -11.17 1.96 15.98
CA GLU A 386 -10.75 3.07 15.12
C GLU A 386 -11.78 4.22 15.11
N SER A 387 -11.35 5.42 15.51
CA SER A 387 -12.02 6.61 15.03
C SER A 387 -12.02 6.51 13.49
N GLN A 388 -13.18 6.33 12.88
CA GLN A 388 -13.36 6.30 11.43
C GLN A 388 -12.74 7.52 10.71
N ASP A 389 -12.45 8.58 11.48
CA ASP A 389 -11.81 9.83 11.05
C ASP A 389 -10.27 9.87 11.16
N ALA A 390 -9.61 8.81 11.62
CA ALA A 390 -8.15 8.79 11.71
C ALA A 390 -7.53 8.79 10.30
N THR A 391 -6.63 9.76 10.06
CA THR A 391 -5.76 9.74 8.89
C THR A 391 -4.60 8.78 9.18
N TYR A 392 -4.57 7.67 8.47
CA TYR A 392 -3.48 6.70 8.57
C TYR A 392 -2.31 7.12 7.68
N VAL A 393 -1.09 6.92 8.17
CA VAL A 393 0.14 7.03 7.37
C VAL A 393 0.73 5.63 7.22
N SER A 394 0.74 5.08 6.02
CA SER A 394 1.11 3.67 5.78
C SER A 394 2.48 3.51 5.14
N ASN A 395 2.96 4.52 4.41
CA ASN A 395 4.21 4.43 3.66
C ASN A 395 5.42 4.77 4.55
N VAL A 396 6.41 3.87 4.58
CA VAL A 396 7.69 4.04 5.29
C VAL A 396 8.41 5.34 4.89
N ARG A 397 8.30 5.76 3.62
CA ARG A 397 8.85 7.04 3.13
C ARG A 397 8.24 8.22 3.88
N HIS A 398 6.90 8.26 3.96
CA HIS A 398 6.17 9.32 4.66
C HIS A 398 6.52 9.32 6.16
N ILE A 399 6.58 8.15 6.78
CA ILE A 399 6.93 8.00 8.19
C ILE A 399 8.34 8.54 8.46
N GLY A 400 9.31 8.19 7.60
CA GLY A 400 10.68 8.71 7.70
C GLY A 400 10.75 10.23 7.57
N LEU A 401 10.05 10.82 6.61
CA LEU A 401 9.98 12.28 6.42
C LEU A 401 9.30 13.00 7.59
N LEU A 402 8.22 12.42 8.14
CA LEU A 402 7.56 12.96 9.33
C LEU A 402 8.48 12.93 10.57
N HIS A 403 9.28 11.88 10.74
CA HIS A 403 10.27 11.82 11.82
C HIS A 403 11.35 12.88 11.68
N LYS A 404 11.88 13.08 10.46
CA LYS A 404 12.87 14.14 10.20
C LYS A 404 12.28 15.53 10.46
N ALA A 405 11.06 15.79 9.95
CA ALA A 405 10.41 17.08 10.13
C ALA A 405 10.15 17.37 11.61
N LYS A 406 9.72 16.35 12.36
CA LYS A 406 9.59 16.44 13.82
C LYS A 406 10.93 16.75 14.49
N GLN A 407 12.00 16.09 14.07
CA GLN A 407 13.34 16.31 14.63
C GLN A 407 13.78 17.76 14.41
N SER A 408 13.75 18.27 13.17
CA SER A 408 14.12 19.66 12.87
C SER A 408 13.27 20.67 13.64
N LEU A 409 11.95 20.46 13.74
CA LEU A 409 11.11 21.35 14.56
C LEU A 409 11.43 21.29 16.05
N THR A 410 11.84 20.12 16.55
CA THR A 410 12.24 19.98 17.96
C THR A 410 13.56 20.70 18.21
N GLU A 411 14.50 20.64 17.27
CA GLU A 411 15.77 21.37 17.31
C GLU A 411 15.52 22.90 17.26
N ALA A 412 14.60 23.36 16.41
CA ALA A 412 14.18 24.77 16.36
C ALA A 412 13.61 25.26 17.70
N VAL A 413 12.72 24.46 18.34
CA VAL A 413 12.16 24.79 19.66
C VAL A 413 13.26 24.83 20.71
N GLN A 414 14.16 23.86 20.77
CA GLN A 414 15.27 23.87 21.72
C GLN A 414 16.22 25.07 21.51
N ALA A 415 16.49 25.43 20.26
CA ALA A 415 17.33 26.58 19.93
C ALA A 415 16.72 27.91 20.44
N THR A 416 15.39 28.08 20.35
CA THR A 416 14.72 29.25 20.94
C THR A 416 14.87 29.30 22.47
N GLU A 417 14.80 28.16 23.17
CA GLU A 417 14.98 28.08 24.64
C GLU A 417 16.41 28.41 25.07
N MET A 418 17.39 28.07 24.22
CA MET A 418 18.81 28.37 24.43
C MET A 418 19.19 29.81 24.05
N GLY A 419 18.25 30.61 23.53
CA GLY A 419 18.52 31.98 23.08
C GLY A 419 19.40 32.05 21.84
N ILE A 420 19.33 31.04 20.97
CA ILE A 420 20.05 31.05 19.69
C ILE A 420 19.42 32.12 18.77
N PRO A 421 20.21 32.84 17.97
CA PRO A 421 19.72 33.78 16.96
C PRO A 421 18.70 33.16 15.97
N ILE A 422 17.68 33.95 15.61
CA ILE A 422 16.54 33.50 14.79
C ILE A 422 16.92 33.13 13.34
N ASP A 423 18.00 33.69 12.81
CA ASP A 423 18.57 33.37 11.50
C ASP A 423 19.10 31.92 11.43
N ILE A 424 19.60 31.41 12.55
CA ILE A 424 19.99 30.00 12.68
C ILE A 424 18.75 29.12 12.82
N ILE A 425 17.78 29.52 13.66
CA ILE A 425 16.54 28.76 13.89
C ILE A 425 15.73 28.59 12.59
N GLN A 426 15.77 29.60 11.71
CA GLN A 426 15.10 29.56 10.40
C GLN A 426 15.49 28.32 9.57
N ILE A 427 16.74 27.86 9.67
CA ILE A 427 17.27 26.72 8.91
C ILE A 427 16.49 25.45 9.24
N ASP A 428 16.20 25.23 10.52
CA ASP A 428 15.50 24.03 11.00
C ASP A 428 14.01 24.08 10.63
N VAL A 429 13.37 25.24 10.78
CA VAL A 429 11.97 25.44 10.36
C VAL A 429 11.81 25.23 8.84
N ARG A 430 12.77 25.74 8.06
CA ARG A 430 12.82 25.55 6.61
C ARG A 430 13.01 24.08 6.24
N SER A 431 13.93 23.39 6.90
CA SER A 431 14.19 21.96 6.66
C SER A 431 12.92 21.14 6.87
N ALA A 432 12.20 21.37 7.97
CA ALA A 432 10.91 20.70 8.22
C ALA A 432 9.86 21.02 7.14
N TRP A 433 9.80 22.26 6.65
CA TRP A 433 8.88 22.65 5.57
C TRP A 433 9.21 21.96 4.24
N GLU A 434 10.50 21.78 3.92
CA GLU A 434 10.99 21.07 2.74
C GLU A 434 10.71 19.56 2.82
N GLU A 435 10.93 18.94 3.99
CA GLU A 435 10.68 17.51 4.24
C GLU A 435 9.19 17.15 4.16
N LEU A 436 8.32 18.02 4.70
CA LEU A 436 6.88 17.89 4.52
C LEU A 436 6.48 18.09 3.05
N GLY A 437 7.18 18.98 2.31
CA GLY A 437 6.98 19.17 0.88
C GLY A 437 7.31 17.93 0.06
N GLU A 438 8.29 17.15 0.50
CA GLU A 438 8.76 15.93 -0.18
C GLU A 438 7.68 14.83 -0.13
N ILE A 439 6.83 14.82 0.92
CA ILE A 439 5.71 13.89 1.04
C ILE A 439 4.73 14.07 -0.12
N ILE A 440 4.36 15.31 -0.42
CA ILE A 440 3.36 15.63 -1.46
C ILE A 440 3.97 15.84 -2.85
N GLY A 441 5.30 15.94 -2.98
CA GLY A 441 5.95 16.06 -4.28
C GLY A 441 6.37 17.47 -4.69
N ASP A 442 6.26 18.47 -3.80
CA ASP A 442 6.57 19.88 -4.13
C ASP A 442 8.09 20.16 -4.17
N SER A 443 8.88 19.37 -3.44
CA SER A 443 10.34 19.52 -3.27
C SER A 443 11.12 18.26 -3.66
N VAL A 444 10.59 17.46 -4.59
CA VAL A 444 11.15 16.14 -4.95
C VAL A 444 12.01 16.21 -6.22
N GLY A 445 13.15 15.52 -6.22
CA GLY A 445 13.99 15.35 -7.41
C GLY A 445 13.48 14.27 -8.37
N ASP A 446 13.76 14.44 -9.67
CA ASP A 446 13.28 13.57 -10.76
C ASP A 446 13.57 12.07 -10.53
N SER A 447 14.73 11.74 -9.95
CA SER A 447 15.11 10.34 -9.69
C SER A 447 14.18 9.62 -8.71
N LEU A 448 13.65 10.33 -7.71
CA LEU A 448 12.72 9.74 -6.73
C LEU A 448 11.35 9.53 -7.37
N ILE A 449 10.92 10.49 -8.20
CA ILE A 449 9.69 10.36 -9.00
C ILE A 449 9.78 9.10 -9.87
N ASP A 450 10.88 8.93 -10.61
CA ASP A 450 11.08 7.76 -11.47
C ASP A 450 11.09 6.45 -10.67
N GLN A 451 11.76 6.42 -9.51
CA GLN A 451 11.78 5.25 -8.65
C GLN A 451 10.38 4.87 -8.14
N ILE A 452 9.57 5.83 -7.72
CA ILE A 452 8.19 5.58 -7.26
C ILE A 452 7.33 5.03 -8.40
N PHE A 453 7.36 5.68 -9.56
CA PHE A 453 6.53 5.29 -10.70
C PHE A 453 6.99 3.97 -11.35
N SER A 454 8.27 3.61 -11.25
CA SER A 454 8.77 2.31 -11.72
C SER A 454 8.13 1.10 -11.03
N GLN A 455 7.56 1.29 -9.83
CA GLN A 455 6.89 0.24 -9.08
C GLN A 455 5.43 0.02 -9.53
N PHE A 456 4.87 0.87 -10.39
CA PHE A 456 3.50 0.73 -10.89
C PHE A 456 3.39 -0.36 -11.97
N CYS A 457 2.16 -0.76 -12.27
CA CYS A 457 1.88 -1.63 -13.41
C CYS A 457 1.96 -0.86 -14.73
N LEU A 458 2.17 -1.56 -15.84
CA LEU A 458 1.97 -0.98 -17.18
C LEU A 458 0.48 -0.62 -17.36
N GLY A 459 0.18 0.58 -17.86
CA GLY A 459 -1.19 1.03 -18.11
C GLY A 459 -1.83 1.89 -17.02
N LYS A 460 -1.11 2.16 -15.93
CA LYS A 460 -1.40 3.21 -14.95
C LYS A 460 -0.12 3.82 -14.47
#